data_AF-A0A1H6YQS7-F1
#
_entry.id   AF-A0A1H6YQS7-F1
#
_cell.length_a   1.000
_cell.length_b   1.000
_cell.length_c   1.000
_cell.angle_alpha   90.00
_cell.angle_beta   90.00
_cell.angle_gamma   90.00
#
_symmetry.space_group_name_H-M   'P 1'
#
loop_
_entity.id
_entity.type
_entity.pdbx_description
1 polymer ?
#
loop_
_entity_poly.entity_id
_entity_poly.type
_entity_poly.pdbx_seq_one_letter_code
_entity_poly.pdbx_strand_id
1 'polypeptide(L)'
;MKKKIIILGGLLISLPSIAQKEKKDQVLVNQGKFSIAEGGLLSTIYDFTNTEKGIVENNGSAYYYNNFKNDNLYYHKDNATKSVAVFTKYEDQTGQQLISGSKSTDFYNVVLDNAEPVVAFDLKNEANIRGSVDFKDGIIKVDSLKGMLTFHQGAKALHPSDKSHAEGYVEKIGNEEFQYPKGDKGIYRYARITAPENVKDAYEGKYNLDDKNFFRARNAKSGVIDLLNEREYWTIDKGNDNSKGDIMLTLSWDERTTPKELLANPEKELHIVRWDAKQQLWVDEGGVVDVSKKEITTPASVKGYGFFTLATVKTDLILDGDIVIYNLVTPDGDGKNDYFIIDNINKFPNNTVEIYNRWGVKVFDTHNYDSAGNVFKGYSDGRVTINRGEKLPTGTYFYIVNYEYKDKKGSRMIKKSGYLHLESSK
;
A
#
# COMPACT_ATOMS: atom_id res chain seq x y z
N MET A 1 20.36 99.28 -10.55
CA MET A 1 20.88 98.37 -11.59
C MET A 1 21.26 97.02 -10.96
N LYS A 2 21.05 95.95 -11.73
CA LYS A 2 21.12 94.51 -11.40
C LYS A 2 22.50 94.07 -10.87
N LYS A 3 22.54 93.32 -9.75
CA LYS A 3 22.76 91.85 -9.60
C LYS A 3 24.03 91.27 -10.26
N LYS A 4 24.89 90.63 -9.46
CA LYS A 4 24.97 89.15 -9.29
C LYS A 4 26.09 88.79 -8.30
N ILE A 5 25.72 88.17 -7.18
CA ILE A 5 26.60 87.32 -6.37
C ILE A 5 26.19 85.88 -6.70
N ILE A 6 27.15 85.08 -7.16
CA ILE A 6 26.97 83.65 -7.43
C ILE A 6 27.27 82.92 -6.11
N ILE A 7 26.24 82.36 -5.49
CA ILE A 7 26.36 81.40 -4.39
C ILE A 7 26.20 80.01 -5.00
N LEU A 8 27.22 79.18 -4.82
CA LEU A 8 27.23 77.78 -5.20
C LEU A 8 26.40 76.99 -4.16
N GLY A 9 25.13 76.73 -4.49
CA GLY A 9 24.25 75.85 -3.71
C GLY A 9 24.25 74.45 -4.28
N GLY A 10 25.22 73.61 -3.89
CA GLY A 10 25.13 72.16 -4.08
C GLY A 10 24.31 71.55 -2.95
N LEU A 11 23.03 71.27 -3.23
CA LEU A 11 22.15 70.54 -2.32
C LEU A 11 22.58 69.07 -2.33
N LEU A 12 23.36 68.64 -1.33
CA LEU A 12 23.57 67.22 -1.04
C LEU A 12 22.29 66.68 -0.42
N ILE A 13 21.42 66.11 -1.26
CA ILE A 13 20.34 65.25 -0.80
C ILE A 13 21.00 63.95 -0.33
N SER A 14 21.27 63.83 0.98
CA SER A 14 21.51 62.54 1.59
C SER A 14 20.20 61.77 1.55
N LEU A 15 20.00 60.94 0.52
CA LEU A 15 19.04 59.85 0.60
C LEU A 15 19.47 58.98 1.78
N PRO A 16 18.62 58.72 2.79
CA PRO A 16 18.90 57.66 3.72
C PRO A 16 18.85 56.36 2.91
N SER A 17 20.02 55.81 2.60
CA SER A 17 20.13 54.42 2.17
C SER A 17 19.69 53.59 3.38
N ILE A 18 18.41 53.24 3.44
CA ILE A 18 17.99 52.12 4.26
C ILE A 18 18.56 50.90 3.56
N ALA A 19 19.80 50.55 3.93
CA ALA A 19 20.31 49.22 3.68
C ALA A 19 19.45 48.28 4.52
N GLN A 20 18.37 47.79 3.92
CA GLN A 20 17.69 46.61 4.43
C GLN A 20 18.73 45.50 4.33
N LYS A 21 19.39 45.20 5.44
CA LYS A 21 20.29 44.07 5.56
C LYS A 21 19.43 42.86 5.20
N GLU A 22 19.61 42.32 3.98
CA GLU A 22 18.96 41.08 3.58
C GLU A 22 19.19 40.08 4.72
N LYS A 23 18.10 39.56 5.27
CA LYS A 23 18.17 38.51 6.27
C LYS A 23 18.76 37.32 5.52
N LYS A 24 20.09 37.16 5.59
CA LYS A 24 20.80 36.05 4.94
C LYS A 24 20.08 34.78 5.37
N ASP A 25 19.52 34.05 4.40
CA ASP A 25 18.85 32.79 4.69
C ASP A 25 19.83 31.93 5.48
N GLN A 26 19.43 31.59 6.70
CA GLN A 26 20.23 30.74 7.55
C GLN A 26 20.06 29.33 7.01
N VAL A 27 21.10 28.82 6.34
CA VAL A 27 21.13 27.53 5.65
C VAL A 27 22.45 26.83 5.98
N LEU A 28 22.39 25.53 6.28
CA LEU A 28 23.56 24.65 6.32
C LEU A 28 23.82 24.11 4.91
N VAL A 29 24.88 24.62 4.27
CA VAL A 29 25.22 24.26 2.88
C VAL A 29 26.42 23.31 2.84
N ASN A 30 26.24 22.12 2.27
CA ASN A 30 27.33 21.20 1.97
C ASN A 30 27.78 21.36 0.50
N GLN A 31 29.07 21.63 0.31
CA GLN A 31 29.73 21.76 -1.02
C GLN A 31 30.88 20.77 -1.21
N GLY A 32 31.06 19.81 -0.30
CA GLY A 32 32.11 18.81 -0.35
C GLY A 32 31.67 17.49 0.29
N LYS A 33 32.61 16.70 0.83
CA LYS A 33 32.25 15.48 1.54
C LYS A 33 31.91 15.79 3.00
N PHE A 34 30.69 15.47 3.40
CA PHE A 34 30.20 15.53 4.77
C PHE A 34 29.85 14.12 5.24
N SER A 35 30.42 13.68 6.36
CA SER A 35 30.22 12.31 6.87
C SER A 35 29.79 12.33 8.32
N ILE A 36 28.73 11.57 8.63
CA ILE A 36 28.24 11.32 9.97
C ILE A 36 28.59 9.87 10.29
N ALA A 37 29.53 9.64 11.20
CA ALA A 37 29.96 8.30 11.59
C ALA A 37 28.88 7.58 12.43
N GLU A 38 28.99 6.26 12.60
CA GLU A 38 28.13 5.51 13.52
C GLU A 38 28.22 6.11 14.94
N GLY A 39 27.07 6.35 15.57
CA GLY A 39 26.97 7.05 16.86
C GLY A 39 27.18 8.57 16.79
N GLY A 40 27.57 9.11 15.64
CA GLY A 40 27.68 10.55 15.40
C GLY A 40 26.30 11.21 15.24
N LEU A 41 26.25 12.50 15.59
CA LEU A 41 25.03 13.31 15.54
C LEU A 41 25.26 14.57 14.69
N LEU A 42 24.43 14.76 13.67
CA LEU A 42 24.20 16.04 13.00
C LEU A 42 22.85 16.60 13.45
N SER A 43 22.79 17.90 13.68
CA SER A 43 21.54 18.62 13.89
C SER A 43 21.63 19.99 13.22
N THR A 44 20.58 20.40 12.51
CA THR A 44 20.46 21.75 11.95
C THR A 44 19.05 22.29 12.12
N ILE A 45 18.93 23.43 12.81
CA ILE A 45 17.69 24.22 12.93
C ILE A 45 17.37 25.02 11.67
N TYR A 46 18.30 25.04 10.73
CA TYR A 46 18.27 25.75 9.47
C TYR A 46 18.03 24.79 8.31
N ASP A 47 17.61 25.34 7.18
CA ASP A 47 17.49 24.58 5.94
C ASP A 47 18.81 23.86 5.64
N PHE A 48 18.72 22.58 5.29
CA PHE A 48 19.85 21.78 4.86
C PHE A 48 19.90 21.73 3.33
N THR A 49 21.04 22.11 2.75
CA THR A 49 21.26 21.98 1.30
C THR A 49 22.55 21.20 1.03
N ASN A 50 22.39 19.99 0.50
CA ASN A 50 23.46 19.26 -0.16
C ASN A 50 23.50 19.67 -1.64
N THR A 51 24.48 20.48 -2.02
CA THR A 51 24.58 21.03 -3.38
C THR A 51 25.01 19.98 -4.40
N GLU A 52 25.01 20.33 -5.68
CA GLU A 52 25.51 19.48 -6.78
C GLU A 52 26.98 19.05 -6.61
N LYS A 53 27.76 19.71 -5.73
CA LYS A 53 29.14 19.34 -5.39
C LYS A 53 29.25 18.55 -4.08
N GLY A 54 28.17 18.52 -3.30
CA GLY A 54 28.15 17.93 -1.97
C GLY A 54 27.92 16.43 -2.00
N ILE A 55 28.56 15.71 -1.08
CA ILE A 55 28.35 14.29 -0.85
C ILE A 55 28.08 14.11 0.64
N VAL A 56 26.97 13.47 0.98
CA VAL A 56 26.60 13.14 2.37
C VAL A 56 26.70 11.63 2.57
N GLU A 57 27.53 11.21 3.51
CA GLU A 57 27.57 9.83 4.01
C GLU A 57 26.99 9.82 5.43
N ASN A 58 25.73 9.40 5.60
CA ASN A 58 25.09 9.31 6.90
C ASN A 58 25.08 7.86 7.42
N ASN A 59 25.96 7.56 8.39
CA ASN A 59 25.96 6.29 9.13
C ASN A 59 25.51 6.46 10.59
N GLY A 60 25.16 7.68 11.01
CA GLY A 60 24.77 8.03 12.38
C GLY A 60 23.36 8.60 12.43
N SER A 61 23.15 9.68 13.17
CA SER A 61 21.85 10.35 13.29
C SER A 61 21.92 11.76 12.73
N ALA A 62 21.01 12.11 11.82
CA ALA A 62 20.86 13.46 11.29
C ALA A 62 19.47 14.00 11.63
N TYR A 63 19.40 15.14 12.31
CA TYR A 63 18.15 15.83 12.64
C TYR A 63 17.98 17.06 11.74
N TYR A 64 16.94 17.04 10.92
CA TYR A 64 16.53 18.12 10.05
C TYR A 64 15.27 18.76 10.61
N TYR A 65 15.44 19.97 11.15
CA TYR A 65 14.34 20.70 11.77
C TYR A 65 13.59 21.64 10.81
N ASN A 66 14.14 21.82 9.60
CA ASN A 66 13.59 22.68 8.56
C ASN A 66 13.68 21.99 7.19
N ASN A 67 13.70 22.73 6.09
CA ASN A 67 13.70 22.17 4.74
C ASN A 67 14.98 21.36 4.47
N PHE A 68 14.82 20.32 3.64
CA PHE A 68 15.91 19.47 3.18
C PHE A 68 15.99 19.51 1.66
N LYS A 69 17.19 19.75 1.13
CA LYS A 69 17.47 19.75 -0.30
C LYS A 69 18.69 18.90 -0.62
N ASN A 70 18.55 17.94 -1.52
CA ASN A 70 19.63 17.07 -1.98
C ASN A 70 19.81 17.08 -3.51
N ASP A 71 20.89 17.70 -3.99
CA ASP A 71 21.19 17.81 -5.42
C ASP A 71 22.35 16.90 -5.88
N ASN A 72 22.85 16.04 -4.99
CA ASN A 72 23.89 15.06 -5.31
C ASN A 72 23.80 13.84 -4.38
N LEU A 73 24.90 13.14 -4.13
CA LEU A 73 24.90 11.86 -3.44
C LEU A 73 24.61 12.04 -1.94
N TYR A 74 23.56 11.37 -1.47
CA TYR A 74 23.27 11.17 -0.06
C TYR A 74 23.06 9.67 0.14
N TYR A 75 23.90 9.04 0.97
CA TYR A 75 23.92 7.59 1.14
C TYR A 75 24.36 7.17 2.54
N HIS A 76 24.27 5.87 2.81
CA HIS A 76 24.81 5.20 3.99
C HIS A 76 25.64 3.99 3.55
N LYS A 77 26.49 3.46 4.44
CA LYS A 77 27.16 2.17 4.21
C LYS A 77 26.19 1.00 4.38
N ASP A 78 26.45 -0.12 3.71
CA ASP A 78 25.58 -1.30 3.74
C ASP A 78 25.34 -1.85 5.16
N ASN A 79 26.35 -1.73 6.04
CA ASN A 79 26.27 -2.20 7.43
C ASN A 79 25.75 -1.14 8.41
N ALA A 80 25.43 0.08 7.97
CA ALA A 80 25.00 1.18 8.83
C ALA A 80 23.52 1.07 9.20
N THR A 81 23.10 -0.05 9.78
CA THR A 81 21.67 -0.35 10.05
C THR A 81 21.03 0.53 11.14
N LYS A 82 21.84 1.31 11.86
CA LYS A 82 21.39 2.31 12.83
C LYS A 82 21.33 3.73 12.25
N SER A 83 21.73 3.91 10.99
CA SER A 83 21.66 5.21 10.32
C SER A 83 20.22 5.72 10.30
N VAL A 84 20.03 6.98 10.68
CA VAL A 84 18.70 7.60 10.75
C VAL A 84 18.73 9.06 10.31
N ALA A 85 17.73 9.44 9.53
CA ALA A 85 17.34 10.83 9.28
C ALA A 85 16.02 11.13 10.01
N VAL A 86 16.02 12.13 10.88
CA VAL A 86 14.86 12.56 11.65
C VAL A 86 14.38 13.89 11.10
N PHE A 87 13.17 13.92 10.58
CA PHE A 87 12.48 15.14 10.17
C PHE A 87 11.48 15.53 11.25
N THR A 88 11.75 16.63 11.92
CA THR A 88 10.95 17.06 13.07
C THR A 88 10.94 18.58 13.20
N LYS A 89 10.25 19.12 14.20
CA LYS A 89 10.18 20.56 14.49
C LYS A 89 11.12 20.92 15.63
N TYR A 90 11.70 22.12 15.57
CA TYR A 90 12.51 22.64 16.66
C TYR A 90 11.61 23.42 17.63
N GLU A 91 11.47 22.95 18.86
CA GLU A 91 10.60 23.55 19.88
C GLU A 91 9.15 23.73 19.35
N ASP A 92 8.55 24.90 19.54
CA ASP A 92 7.17 25.21 19.15
C ASP A 92 7.04 25.69 17.69
N GLN A 93 8.05 25.47 16.85
CA GLN A 93 7.98 25.87 15.45
C GLN A 93 6.87 25.11 14.72
N THR A 94 6.02 25.85 14.02
CA THR A 94 4.96 25.32 13.15
C THR A 94 5.37 25.43 11.69
N GLY A 95 4.84 24.55 10.85
CA GLY A 95 5.04 24.62 9.41
C GLY A 95 5.39 23.29 8.78
N GLN A 96 5.21 23.28 7.46
CA GLN A 96 5.56 22.20 6.58
C GLN A 96 7.08 22.18 6.32
N GLN A 97 7.69 21.00 6.32
CA GLN A 97 9.05 20.77 5.85
C GLN A 97 9.04 20.32 4.38
N LEU A 98 9.74 21.06 3.53
CA LEU A 98 9.97 20.67 2.15
C LEU A 98 11.16 19.69 2.08
N ILE A 99 10.93 18.50 1.52
CA ILE A 99 11.96 17.50 1.23
C ILE A 99 12.12 17.45 -0.29
N SER A 100 13.21 18.00 -0.79
CA SER A 100 13.41 18.29 -2.21
C SER A 100 14.81 17.95 -2.70
N GLY A 101 15.06 18.10 -3.99
CA GLY A 101 16.37 17.84 -4.57
C GLY A 101 16.29 17.36 -6.01
N SER A 102 17.38 17.55 -6.76
CA SER A 102 17.50 17.04 -8.12
C SER A 102 18.01 15.60 -8.21
N LYS A 103 18.48 15.02 -7.10
CA LYS A 103 19.04 13.66 -7.02
C LYS A 103 18.37 12.84 -5.94
N SER A 104 18.26 11.53 -6.15
CA SER A 104 17.70 10.61 -5.16
C SER A 104 18.47 10.64 -3.85
N THR A 105 17.74 10.41 -2.77
CA THR A 105 18.28 10.41 -1.41
C THR A 105 18.11 9.01 -0.82
N ASP A 106 19.23 8.34 -0.53
CA ASP A 106 19.23 6.99 0.05
C ASP A 106 19.30 7.06 1.58
N PHE A 107 18.15 6.84 2.22
CA PHE A 107 18.03 6.74 3.67
C PHE A 107 18.02 5.28 4.12
N TYR A 108 18.65 5.00 5.26
CA TYR A 108 18.43 3.73 5.94
C TYR A 108 17.13 3.78 6.75
N ASN A 109 17.14 4.43 7.93
CA ASN A 109 15.93 4.72 8.69
C ASN A 109 15.52 6.19 8.54
N VAL A 110 14.22 6.45 8.59
CA VAL A 110 13.61 7.77 8.62
C VAL A 110 12.62 7.84 9.77
N VAL A 111 12.59 8.98 10.46
CA VAL A 111 11.55 9.30 11.44
C VAL A 111 10.85 10.58 10.99
N LEU A 112 9.52 10.51 10.89
CA LEU A 112 8.65 11.64 10.55
C LEU A 112 7.89 12.03 11.82
N ASP A 113 8.24 13.19 12.40
CA ASP A 113 7.71 13.65 13.68
C ASP A 113 7.45 15.15 13.67
N ASN A 114 6.43 15.57 12.93
CA ASN A 114 6.03 16.95 12.79
C ASN A 114 4.50 17.06 12.87
N ALA A 115 3.99 17.50 14.02
CA ALA A 115 2.57 17.70 14.27
C ALA A 115 2.00 18.94 13.55
N GLU A 116 2.02 18.95 12.21
CA GLU A 116 1.33 19.95 11.39
C GLU A 116 -0.05 19.41 10.96
N PRO A 117 -1.16 20.15 11.17
CA PRO A 117 -2.52 19.63 11.06
C PRO A 117 -2.99 19.25 9.66
N VAL A 118 -2.26 19.59 8.60
CA VAL A 118 -2.68 19.33 7.21
C VAL A 118 -1.62 18.55 6.44
N VAL A 119 -0.47 19.16 6.15
CA VAL A 119 0.66 18.47 5.51
C VAL A 119 1.92 18.92 6.24
N ALA A 120 2.56 17.97 6.90
CA ALA A 120 3.78 18.19 7.66
C ALA A 120 5.03 18.09 6.77
N PHE A 121 5.01 17.23 5.77
CA PHE A 121 6.13 17.00 4.87
C PHE A 121 5.67 17.06 3.42
N ASP A 122 6.34 17.87 2.60
CA ASP A 122 6.13 17.94 1.14
C ASP A 122 7.31 17.26 0.44
N LEU A 123 7.12 16.03 -0.01
CA LEU A 123 8.16 15.25 -0.68
C LEU A 123 8.11 15.50 -2.19
N LYS A 124 9.18 16.13 -2.70
CA LYS A 124 9.42 16.47 -4.11
C LYS A 124 10.78 15.95 -4.57
N ASN A 125 11.15 14.77 -4.10
CA ASN A 125 12.41 14.09 -4.40
C ASN A 125 12.25 12.58 -4.25
N GLU A 126 13.10 11.80 -4.91
CA GLU A 126 13.15 10.35 -4.74
C GLU A 126 13.78 9.99 -3.39
N ALA A 127 12.98 9.46 -2.47
CA ALA A 127 13.41 9.01 -1.14
C ALA A 127 13.41 7.48 -1.07
N ASN A 128 14.60 6.90 -1.17
CA ASN A 128 14.80 5.45 -1.06
C ASN A 128 15.01 5.05 0.40
N ILE A 129 14.23 4.07 0.87
CA ILE A 129 14.28 3.57 2.24
C ILE A 129 14.80 2.13 2.25
N ARG A 130 15.87 1.88 3.03
CA ARG A 130 16.46 0.54 3.20
C ARG A 130 16.10 -0.16 4.52
N GLY A 131 15.74 0.61 5.55
CA GLY A 131 15.43 0.11 6.90
C GLY A 131 13.97 0.34 7.29
N SER A 132 13.62 1.55 7.70
CA SER A 132 12.23 1.86 8.04
C SER A 132 11.87 3.33 7.92
N VAL A 133 10.57 3.61 7.78
CA VAL A 133 10.01 4.94 8.06
C VAL A 133 9.09 4.81 9.27
N ASP A 134 9.38 5.53 10.35
CA ASP A 134 8.52 5.63 11.52
C ASP A 134 7.62 6.87 11.40
N PHE A 135 6.31 6.62 11.26
CA PHE A 135 5.27 7.64 11.10
C PHE A 135 4.75 8.06 12.47
N LYS A 136 5.51 8.92 13.17
CA LYS A 136 5.16 9.35 14.54
C LYS A 136 4.08 10.42 14.54
N ASP A 137 4.29 11.48 13.79
CA ASP A 137 3.34 12.58 13.66
C ASP A 137 3.54 13.31 12.32
N GLY A 138 2.43 13.76 11.74
CA GLY A 138 2.42 14.51 10.49
C GLY A 138 2.23 13.67 9.24
N ILE A 139 1.49 14.24 8.29
CA ILE A 139 1.23 13.65 6.98
C ILE A 139 2.34 14.04 6.01
N ILE A 140 2.90 13.06 5.30
CA ILE A 140 3.84 13.26 4.19
C ILE A 140 3.09 13.19 2.86
N LYS A 141 3.08 14.31 2.13
CA LYS A 141 2.50 14.39 0.79
C LYS A 141 3.58 14.13 -0.25
N VAL A 142 3.34 13.14 -1.12
CA VAL A 142 4.28 12.71 -2.16
C VAL A 142 3.83 13.28 -3.51
N ASP A 143 4.66 14.16 -4.09
CA ASP A 143 4.49 14.66 -5.47
C ASP A 143 5.14 13.65 -6.44
N SER A 144 4.36 12.67 -6.89
CA SER A 144 4.82 11.58 -7.76
C SER A 144 5.33 12.02 -9.14
N LEU A 145 5.16 13.28 -9.52
CA LEU A 145 5.77 13.84 -10.73
C LEU A 145 7.21 14.31 -10.50
N LYS A 146 7.63 14.44 -9.24
CA LYS A 146 8.95 14.94 -8.83
C LYS A 146 9.75 13.94 -8.00
N GLY A 147 9.09 12.96 -7.39
CA GLY A 147 9.75 11.90 -6.66
C GLY A 147 8.80 10.88 -6.05
N MET A 148 9.35 9.79 -5.53
CA MET A 148 8.63 8.72 -4.85
C MET A 148 9.15 8.53 -3.42
N LEU A 149 8.29 8.03 -2.54
CA LEU A 149 8.71 7.38 -1.30
C LEU A 149 8.78 5.87 -1.57
N THR A 150 10.01 5.35 -1.72
CA THR A 150 10.24 3.95 -2.16
C THR A 150 10.83 3.11 -1.02
N PHE A 151 10.10 2.07 -0.63
CA PHE A 151 10.55 1.06 0.32
C PHE A 151 11.23 -0.09 -0.43
N HIS A 152 12.51 -0.32 -0.19
CA HIS A 152 13.25 -1.43 -0.81
C HIS A 152 13.07 -2.73 -0.02
N GLN A 153 13.74 -3.80 -0.47
CA GLN A 153 13.79 -5.08 0.24
C GLN A 153 14.19 -4.88 1.71
N GLY A 154 13.44 -5.49 2.63
CA GLY A 154 13.61 -5.41 4.07
C GLY A 154 13.01 -4.16 4.71
N ALA A 155 12.64 -3.15 3.91
CA ALA A 155 12.18 -1.87 4.43
C ALA A 155 10.74 -1.92 4.95
N LYS A 156 10.48 -1.24 6.07
CA LYS A 156 9.19 -1.28 6.76
C LYS A 156 8.60 0.10 7.01
N ALA A 157 7.28 0.22 6.88
CA ALA A 157 6.55 1.35 7.45
C ALA A 157 6.12 1.01 8.88
N LEU A 158 6.48 1.86 9.84
CA LEU A 158 6.18 1.67 11.26
C LEU A 158 5.15 2.70 11.72
N HIS A 159 4.17 2.24 12.48
CA HIS A 159 3.15 3.05 13.16
C HIS A 159 2.31 4.05 12.32
N PRO A 160 1.95 3.77 11.05
CA PRO A 160 1.06 4.67 10.33
C PRO A 160 -0.31 4.78 11.03
N SER A 161 -0.88 5.98 11.02
CA SER A 161 -2.14 6.32 11.67
C SER A 161 -2.84 7.48 10.96
N ASP A 162 -4.06 7.83 11.39
CA ASP A 162 -4.75 9.03 10.88
C ASP A 162 -3.91 10.31 11.05
N LYS A 163 -3.07 10.37 12.11
CA LYS A 163 -2.19 11.52 12.36
C LYS A 163 -0.93 11.52 11.50
N SER A 164 -0.46 10.34 11.08
CA SER A 164 0.79 10.22 10.33
C SER A 164 0.73 9.07 9.34
N HIS A 165 0.66 9.44 8.06
CA HIS A 165 0.66 8.53 6.91
C HIS A 165 1.15 9.29 5.68
N ALA A 166 1.33 8.57 4.57
CA ALA A 166 1.64 9.14 3.28
C ALA A 166 0.38 9.41 2.45
N GLU A 167 0.29 10.58 1.83
CA GLU A 167 -0.69 10.92 0.79
C GLU A 167 0.00 10.94 -0.58
N GLY A 168 -0.62 10.39 -1.63
CA GLY A 168 0.00 10.23 -2.96
C GLY A 168 0.46 8.79 -3.22
N TYR A 169 1.43 8.58 -4.11
CA TYR A 169 1.98 7.23 -4.38
C TYR A 169 3.09 6.85 -3.39
N VAL A 170 3.24 5.56 -3.08
CA VAL A 170 4.39 4.95 -2.42
C VAL A 170 4.72 3.70 -3.21
N GLU A 171 6.01 3.45 -3.40
CA GLU A 171 6.49 2.25 -4.08
C GLU A 171 7.07 1.25 -3.07
N LYS A 172 6.82 -0.02 -3.31
CA LYS A 172 7.49 -1.14 -2.65
C LYS A 172 8.26 -1.94 -3.69
N ILE A 173 9.57 -2.09 -3.51
CA ILE A 173 10.42 -3.00 -4.27
C ILE A 173 10.86 -4.15 -3.37
N GLY A 174 10.66 -5.40 -3.79
CA GLY A 174 11.11 -6.59 -3.06
C GLY A 174 10.05 -7.68 -2.90
N ASN A 175 10.47 -8.85 -2.45
CA ASN A 175 9.65 -10.07 -2.35
C ASN A 175 9.10 -10.34 -0.95
N GLU A 176 8.62 -9.29 -0.28
CA GLU A 176 8.08 -9.37 1.08
C GLU A 176 6.67 -8.80 1.11
N GLU A 177 5.85 -9.31 2.02
CA GLU A 177 4.57 -8.69 2.34
C GLU A 177 4.78 -7.23 2.73
N PHE A 178 3.88 -6.36 2.25
CA PHE A 178 3.99 -4.94 2.53
C PHE A 178 2.63 -4.29 2.73
N GLN A 179 2.47 -3.60 3.84
CA GLN A 179 1.32 -2.75 4.12
C GLN A 179 1.67 -1.31 3.80
N TYR A 180 0.95 -0.72 2.85
CA TYR A 180 1.18 0.65 2.44
C TYR A 180 0.77 1.62 3.57
N PRO A 181 1.64 2.57 3.98
CA PRO A 181 1.30 3.59 4.96
C PRO A 181 0.48 4.71 4.31
N LYS A 182 -0.68 4.38 3.73
CA LYS A 182 -1.45 5.29 2.87
C LYS A 182 -2.70 5.86 3.53
N GLY A 183 -3.00 7.11 3.20
CA GLY A 183 -4.24 7.77 3.54
C GLY A 183 -4.53 8.91 2.56
N ASP A 184 -5.65 9.58 2.77
CA ASP A 184 -6.09 10.75 2.00
C ASP A 184 -7.04 11.56 2.89
N LYS A 185 -6.93 12.89 2.83
CA LYS A 185 -7.75 13.83 3.62
C LYS A 185 -7.67 13.55 5.12
N GLY A 186 -6.49 13.17 5.62
CA GLY A 186 -6.25 12.91 7.03
C GLY A 186 -6.84 11.61 7.57
N ILE A 187 -7.28 10.70 6.70
CA ILE A 187 -7.76 9.36 7.09
C ILE A 187 -6.81 8.30 6.57
N TYR A 188 -6.28 7.48 7.47
CA TYR A 188 -5.43 6.35 7.15
C TYR A 188 -6.25 5.15 6.69
N ARG A 189 -5.91 4.63 5.51
CA ARG A 189 -6.50 3.44 4.88
C ARG A 189 -5.45 2.71 4.06
N TYR A 190 -5.09 1.53 4.51
CA TYR A 190 -4.06 0.77 3.85
C TYR A 190 -4.63 -0.21 2.84
N ALA A 191 -3.80 -0.46 1.84
CA ALA A 191 -3.77 -1.73 1.14
C ALA A 191 -2.58 -2.53 1.68
N ARG A 192 -2.67 -3.85 1.63
CA ARG A 192 -1.54 -4.75 1.92
C ARG A 192 -1.43 -5.77 0.80
N ILE A 193 -0.21 -6.01 0.34
CA ILE A 193 0.08 -6.99 -0.70
C ILE A 193 0.87 -8.15 -0.09
N THR A 194 0.57 -9.37 -0.50
CA THR A 194 1.43 -10.52 -0.18
C THR A 194 2.81 -10.35 -0.82
N ALA A 195 3.78 -11.10 -0.31
CA ALA A 195 5.12 -11.18 -0.90
C ALA A 195 5.05 -11.46 -2.41
N PRO A 196 5.60 -10.56 -3.25
CA PRO A 196 5.84 -10.85 -4.67
C PRO A 196 6.81 -12.02 -4.86
N GLU A 197 6.93 -12.52 -6.09
CA GLU A 197 7.80 -13.65 -6.40
C GLU A 197 9.29 -13.26 -6.34
N ASN A 198 9.66 -12.09 -6.86
CA ASN A 198 11.06 -11.70 -7.08
C ASN A 198 11.47 -10.47 -6.26
N VAL A 199 12.73 -10.44 -5.82
CA VAL A 199 13.32 -9.32 -5.04
C VAL A 199 13.38 -7.98 -5.80
N LYS A 200 13.12 -7.99 -7.11
CA LYS A 200 13.06 -6.80 -7.96
C LYS A 200 11.64 -6.41 -8.35
N ASP A 201 10.65 -7.24 -8.04
CA ASP A 201 9.26 -6.89 -8.32
C ASP A 201 8.89 -5.63 -7.51
N ALA A 202 8.15 -4.73 -8.14
CA ALA A 202 7.87 -3.38 -7.66
C ALA A 202 6.37 -3.07 -7.74
N TYR A 203 5.77 -2.52 -6.69
CA TYR A 203 4.35 -2.18 -6.69
C TYR A 203 4.13 -0.80 -6.12
N GLU A 204 3.30 -0.03 -6.80
CA GLU A 204 2.92 1.31 -6.38
C GLU A 204 1.52 1.27 -5.75
N GLY A 205 1.39 1.93 -4.60
CA GLY A 205 0.15 2.03 -3.85
C GLY A 205 -0.28 3.47 -3.62
N LYS A 206 -1.56 3.74 -3.83
CA LYS A 206 -2.21 5.01 -3.49
C LYS A 206 -3.62 4.75 -2.94
N TYR A 207 -4.06 5.60 -2.02
CA TYR A 207 -5.44 5.64 -1.54
C TYR A 207 -6.07 6.99 -1.93
N ASN A 208 -7.36 6.98 -2.24
CA ASN A 208 -8.13 8.19 -2.55
C ASN A 208 -9.51 8.15 -1.91
N LEU A 209 -9.91 9.27 -1.31
CA LEU A 209 -11.18 9.46 -0.62
C LEU A 209 -12.00 10.60 -1.23
N ASP A 210 -13.29 10.36 -1.43
CA ASP A 210 -14.33 11.27 -1.92
C ASP A 210 -14.00 11.94 -3.28
N ASP A 211 -13.45 11.19 -4.23
CA ASP A 211 -13.32 11.62 -5.64
C ASP A 211 -14.55 11.21 -6.47
N LYS A 212 -15.56 12.09 -6.47
CA LYS A 212 -16.82 11.86 -7.20
C LYS A 212 -16.64 11.81 -8.71
N ASN A 213 -15.65 12.53 -9.27
CA ASN A 213 -15.43 12.58 -10.71
C ASN A 213 -14.83 11.26 -11.20
N PHE A 214 -13.96 10.65 -10.40
CA PHE A 214 -13.40 9.34 -10.68
C PHE A 214 -14.47 8.27 -10.91
N PHE A 215 -15.46 8.18 -10.01
CA PHE A 215 -16.55 7.19 -10.11
C PHE A 215 -17.58 7.53 -11.19
N ARG A 216 -17.89 8.81 -11.41
CA ARG A 216 -18.77 9.22 -12.52
C ARG A 216 -18.23 8.80 -13.88
N ALA A 217 -16.92 8.83 -14.06
CA ALA A 217 -16.27 8.35 -15.28
C ALA A 217 -16.20 6.81 -15.38
N ARG A 218 -16.48 6.08 -14.30
CA ARG A 218 -16.34 4.62 -14.16
C ARG A 218 -17.60 4.01 -13.53
N ASN A 219 -18.75 4.29 -14.11
CA ASN A 219 -20.04 3.89 -13.53
C ASN A 219 -20.53 2.49 -13.94
N ALA A 220 -19.91 1.88 -14.96
CA ALA A 220 -20.29 0.56 -15.44
C ALA A 220 -19.78 -0.54 -14.50
N LYS A 221 -20.66 -1.48 -14.14
CA LYS A 221 -20.35 -2.60 -13.24
C LYS A 221 -20.83 -3.91 -13.83
N SER A 222 -20.11 -4.99 -13.56
CA SER A 222 -20.55 -6.34 -13.88
C SER A 222 -21.87 -6.67 -13.17
N GLY A 223 -22.71 -7.52 -13.78
CA GLY A 223 -24.08 -7.76 -13.30
C GLY A 223 -24.18 -8.41 -11.91
N VAL A 224 -23.08 -9.00 -11.42
CA VAL A 224 -22.96 -9.62 -10.09
C VAL A 224 -22.80 -8.58 -8.96
N ILE A 225 -22.28 -7.39 -9.28
CA ILE A 225 -22.08 -6.31 -8.31
C ILE A 225 -23.43 -5.66 -8.00
N ASP A 226 -23.79 -5.63 -6.72
CA ASP A 226 -25.02 -4.99 -6.23
C ASP A 226 -24.79 -3.52 -5.90
N LEU A 227 -24.00 -3.22 -4.88
CA LEU A 227 -23.65 -1.86 -4.47
C LEU A 227 -22.14 -1.66 -4.62
N LEU A 228 -21.74 -0.55 -5.26
CA LEU A 228 -20.33 -0.17 -5.42
C LEU A 228 -19.97 0.89 -4.38
N ASN A 229 -18.80 0.79 -3.76
CA ASN A 229 -18.26 1.88 -2.96
C ASN A 229 -17.79 3.01 -3.89
N GLU A 230 -18.57 4.09 -3.95
CA GLU A 230 -18.26 5.29 -4.73
C GLU A 230 -17.62 6.41 -3.88
N ARG A 231 -17.16 6.10 -2.66
CA ARG A 231 -16.48 7.06 -1.78
C ARG A 231 -14.99 6.90 -1.77
N GLU A 232 -14.47 5.68 -1.83
CA GLU A 232 -13.04 5.45 -1.70
C GLU A 232 -12.54 4.40 -2.67
N TYR A 233 -11.29 4.50 -3.08
CA TYR A 233 -10.63 3.48 -3.89
C TYR A 233 -9.13 3.46 -3.62
N TRP A 234 -8.52 2.33 -3.93
CA TRP A 234 -7.08 2.12 -3.90
C TRP A 234 -6.57 1.96 -5.32
N THR A 235 -5.42 2.53 -5.60
CA THR A 235 -4.64 2.22 -6.79
C THR A 235 -3.52 1.28 -6.39
N ILE A 236 -3.42 0.14 -7.08
CA ILE A 236 -2.30 -0.80 -6.95
C ILE A 236 -1.81 -1.11 -8.37
N ASP A 237 -0.64 -0.57 -8.71
CA ASP A 237 -0.03 -0.71 -10.03
C ASP A 237 1.29 -1.49 -9.95
N LYS A 238 1.60 -2.18 -11.05
CA LYS A 238 2.92 -2.80 -11.24
C LYS A 238 3.92 -1.72 -11.64
N GLY A 239 5.00 -1.57 -10.87
CA GLY A 239 6.18 -0.78 -11.24
C GLY A 239 6.97 -1.40 -12.41
N ASN A 240 8.08 -0.76 -12.76
CA ASN A 240 8.78 -0.99 -14.03
C ASN A 240 9.49 -2.35 -14.16
N ASP A 241 9.89 -3.01 -13.06
CA ASP A 241 10.74 -4.20 -13.07
C ASP A 241 9.99 -5.54 -12.84
N ASN A 242 8.66 -5.55 -13.02
CA ASN A 242 7.85 -6.74 -12.76
C ASN A 242 7.89 -7.77 -13.88
N SER A 243 8.55 -8.90 -13.62
CA SER A 243 8.65 -9.97 -14.61
C SER A 243 7.41 -10.87 -14.63
N LYS A 244 6.88 -11.31 -13.47
CA LYS A 244 5.69 -12.18 -13.36
C LYS A 244 4.96 -12.19 -12.01
N GLY A 245 5.44 -11.53 -10.95
CA GLY A 245 4.82 -11.62 -9.63
C GLY A 245 3.35 -11.22 -9.67
N ASP A 246 2.46 -12.07 -9.16
CA ASP A 246 1.07 -11.69 -8.89
C ASP A 246 0.81 -11.79 -7.39
N ILE A 247 0.12 -10.79 -6.84
CA ILE A 247 -0.09 -10.66 -5.40
C ILE A 247 -1.55 -10.88 -5.02
N MET A 248 -1.81 -11.39 -3.82
CA MET A 248 -3.12 -11.22 -3.19
C MET A 248 -3.19 -9.82 -2.58
N LEU A 249 -4.34 -9.18 -2.72
CA LEU A 249 -4.56 -7.82 -2.25
C LEU A 249 -5.48 -7.85 -1.03
N THR A 250 -5.05 -7.19 0.04
CA THR A 250 -5.90 -6.88 1.20
C THR A 250 -6.25 -5.40 1.20
N LEU A 251 -7.51 -5.06 1.45
CA LEU A 251 -7.99 -3.69 1.67
C LEU A 251 -8.61 -3.57 3.06
N SER A 252 -8.31 -2.47 3.77
CA SER A 252 -9.00 -2.13 5.02
C SER A 252 -10.33 -1.40 4.76
N TRP A 253 -11.33 -1.57 5.62
CA TRP A 253 -12.54 -0.74 5.65
C TRP A 253 -12.74 -0.12 7.04
N ASP A 254 -13.60 0.89 7.12
CA ASP A 254 -13.94 1.58 8.36
C ASP A 254 -15.17 2.46 8.12
N GLU A 255 -16.03 2.54 9.14
CA GLU A 255 -17.36 3.12 9.08
C GLU A 255 -17.36 4.63 8.78
N ARG A 256 -16.22 5.31 8.94
CA ARG A 256 -16.06 6.73 8.58
C ARG A 256 -16.00 6.96 7.07
N THR A 257 -15.42 6.02 6.33
CA THR A 257 -15.19 6.15 4.88
C THR A 257 -16.06 5.20 4.07
N THR A 258 -16.22 3.96 4.54
CA THR A 258 -16.99 2.91 3.87
C THR A 258 -18.49 3.05 4.17
N PRO A 259 -19.34 3.21 3.15
CA PRO A 259 -20.80 3.27 3.32
C PRO A 259 -21.36 2.11 4.13
N LYS A 260 -22.26 2.40 5.09
CA LYS A 260 -22.86 1.41 5.99
C LYS A 260 -23.63 0.31 5.26
N GLU A 261 -24.18 0.61 4.09
CA GLU A 261 -24.93 -0.33 3.26
C GLU A 261 -24.05 -1.48 2.76
N LEU A 262 -22.75 -1.22 2.55
CA LEU A 262 -21.78 -2.24 2.17
C LEU A 262 -21.38 -3.13 3.35
N LEU A 263 -21.56 -2.63 4.57
CA LEU A 263 -21.17 -3.29 5.81
C LEU A 263 -22.35 -3.99 6.50
N ALA A 264 -23.48 -4.16 5.81
CA ALA A 264 -24.66 -4.83 6.37
C ALA A 264 -24.38 -6.33 6.63
N ASN A 265 -23.80 -7.04 5.67
CA ASN A 265 -23.43 -8.46 5.77
C ASN A 265 -22.03 -8.70 5.18
N PRO A 266 -20.96 -8.09 5.74
CA PRO A 266 -19.68 -8.03 5.05
C PRO A 266 -19.10 -9.41 4.77
N GLU A 267 -19.21 -10.36 5.70
CA GLU A 267 -18.69 -11.74 5.52
C GLU A 267 -19.34 -12.51 4.37
N LYS A 268 -20.54 -12.12 3.95
CA LYS A 268 -21.28 -12.79 2.88
C LYS A 268 -21.20 -12.03 1.57
N GLU A 269 -21.30 -10.72 1.64
CA GLU A 269 -21.57 -9.86 0.47
C GLU A 269 -20.38 -9.01 0.07
N LEU A 270 -19.50 -8.62 1.00
CA LEU A 270 -18.44 -7.66 0.73
C LEU A 270 -17.30 -8.32 -0.03
N HIS A 271 -17.01 -7.77 -1.20
CA HIS A 271 -15.97 -8.22 -2.12
C HIS A 271 -15.04 -7.06 -2.50
N ILE A 272 -13.82 -7.40 -2.91
CA ILE A 272 -12.94 -6.47 -3.62
C ILE A 272 -13.34 -6.51 -5.09
N VAL A 273 -13.50 -5.33 -5.70
CA VAL A 273 -13.75 -5.18 -7.13
C VAL A 273 -12.67 -4.35 -7.77
N ARG A 274 -12.40 -4.60 -9.05
CA ARG A 274 -11.37 -3.90 -9.83
C ARG A 274 -11.96 -3.28 -11.08
N TRP A 275 -11.50 -2.09 -11.46
CA TRP A 275 -11.83 -1.50 -12.75
C TRP A 275 -11.05 -2.21 -13.86
N ASP A 276 -11.76 -2.87 -14.78
CA ASP A 276 -11.16 -3.42 -15.98
C ASP A 276 -11.13 -2.36 -17.09
N ALA A 277 -9.95 -1.80 -17.36
CA ALA A 277 -9.79 -0.76 -18.37
C ALA A 277 -10.05 -1.24 -19.81
N LYS A 278 -9.95 -2.54 -20.10
CA LYS A 278 -10.24 -3.07 -21.44
C LYS A 278 -11.73 -3.22 -21.66
N GLN A 279 -12.44 -3.70 -20.63
CA GLN A 279 -13.89 -3.89 -20.67
C GLN A 279 -14.67 -2.62 -20.29
N GLN A 280 -13.99 -1.61 -19.72
CA GLN A 280 -14.58 -0.39 -19.18
C GLN A 280 -15.68 -0.68 -18.16
N LEU A 281 -15.44 -1.62 -17.24
CA LEU A 281 -16.40 -1.97 -16.17
C LEU A 281 -15.72 -2.50 -14.91
N TRP A 282 -16.38 -2.36 -13.76
CA TRP A 282 -15.96 -2.98 -12.49
C TRP A 282 -16.25 -4.48 -12.48
N VAL A 283 -15.21 -5.28 -12.25
CA VAL A 283 -15.26 -6.74 -12.15
C VAL A 283 -15.03 -7.20 -10.71
N ASP A 284 -15.66 -8.30 -10.34
CA ASP A 284 -15.50 -8.93 -9.04
C ASP A 284 -14.16 -9.70 -8.94
N GLU A 285 -13.33 -9.36 -7.96
CA GLU A 285 -12.11 -10.09 -7.62
C GLU A 285 -12.33 -11.09 -6.47
N GLY A 286 -13.51 -11.03 -5.82
CA GLY A 286 -13.84 -11.82 -4.64
C GLY A 286 -13.36 -11.17 -3.34
N GLY A 287 -13.58 -11.85 -2.23
CA GLY A 287 -12.98 -11.44 -0.98
C GLY A 287 -13.21 -12.41 0.17
N VAL A 288 -12.24 -12.46 1.07
CA VAL A 288 -12.31 -13.16 2.35
C VAL A 288 -12.18 -12.10 3.44
N VAL A 289 -13.23 -11.97 4.23
CA VAL A 289 -13.44 -10.89 5.20
C VAL A 289 -12.95 -11.34 6.57
N ASP A 290 -12.12 -10.50 7.20
CA ASP A 290 -11.76 -10.56 8.62
C ASP A 290 -12.43 -9.38 9.33
N VAL A 291 -13.60 -9.63 9.91
CA VAL A 291 -14.41 -8.60 10.58
C VAL A 291 -13.68 -8.01 11.79
N SER A 292 -12.86 -8.82 12.48
CA SER A 292 -12.14 -8.39 13.67
C SER A 292 -11.08 -7.34 13.36
N LYS A 293 -10.43 -7.47 12.21
CA LYS A 293 -9.41 -6.52 11.72
C LYS A 293 -9.97 -5.44 10.81
N LYS A 294 -11.23 -5.58 10.38
CA LYS A 294 -11.86 -4.74 9.35
C LYS A 294 -11.10 -4.75 8.03
N GLU A 295 -10.75 -5.96 7.58
CA GLU A 295 -9.99 -6.17 6.36
C GLU A 295 -10.63 -7.23 5.46
N ILE A 296 -10.47 -7.06 4.16
CA ILE A 296 -10.88 -8.03 3.15
C ILE A 296 -9.70 -8.37 2.26
N THR A 297 -9.48 -9.65 1.98
CA THR A 297 -8.37 -10.14 1.15
C THR A 297 -8.90 -10.85 -0.08
N THR A 298 -8.32 -10.62 -1.26
CA THR A 298 -8.66 -11.41 -2.45
C THR A 298 -8.34 -12.90 -2.21
N PRO A 299 -9.16 -13.84 -2.67
CA PRO A 299 -8.98 -15.26 -2.36
C PRO A 299 -7.82 -15.91 -3.14
N ALA A 300 -7.35 -15.26 -4.20
CA ALA A 300 -6.16 -15.63 -4.96
C ALA A 300 -5.48 -14.36 -5.49
N SER A 301 -4.29 -14.53 -6.10
CA SER A 301 -3.56 -13.41 -6.66
C SER A 301 -4.33 -12.72 -7.78
N VAL A 302 -4.39 -11.39 -7.74
CA VAL A 302 -5.06 -10.58 -8.76
C VAL A 302 -4.28 -10.64 -10.07
N LYS A 303 -5.03 -10.72 -11.18
CA LYS A 303 -4.46 -10.78 -12.54
C LYS A 303 -4.50 -9.44 -13.26
N GLY A 304 -5.28 -8.49 -12.75
CA GLY A 304 -5.31 -7.11 -13.21
C GLY A 304 -4.89 -6.16 -12.09
N TYR A 305 -4.40 -4.99 -12.50
CA TYR A 305 -3.89 -3.92 -11.65
C TYR A 305 -4.54 -2.58 -12.05
N GLY A 306 -4.33 -1.54 -11.27
CA GLY A 306 -5.00 -0.25 -11.41
C GLY A 306 -5.91 0.02 -10.22
N PHE A 307 -7.18 0.31 -10.49
CA PHE A 307 -8.11 0.77 -9.46
C PHE A 307 -8.91 -0.36 -8.84
N PHE A 308 -8.94 -0.40 -7.51
CA PHE A 308 -9.70 -1.32 -6.69
C PHE A 308 -10.60 -0.57 -5.73
N THR A 309 -11.77 -1.11 -5.45
CA THR A 309 -12.64 -0.62 -4.38
C THR A 309 -13.42 -1.78 -3.77
N LEU A 310 -14.27 -1.47 -2.79
CA LEU A 310 -15.18 -2.42 -2.15
C LEU A 310 -16.53 -2.40 -2.83
N ALA A 311 -17.22 -3.54 -2.82
CA ALA A 311 -18.60 -3.63 -3.29
C ALA A 311 -19.33 -4.75 -2.55
N THR A 312 -20.66 -4.68 -2.53
CA THR A 312 -21.46 -5.87 -2.27
C THR A 312 -21.75 -6.58 -3.57
N VAL A 313 -21.81 -7.90 -3.52
CA VAL A 313 -22.31 -8.73 -4.62
C VAL A 313 -23.70 -9.27 -4.28
N LYS A 314 -24.49 -9.57 -5.31
CA LYS A 314 -25.81 -10.18 -5.14
C LYS A 314 -25.66 -11.62 -4.65
N THR A 315 -25.71 -11.80 -3.34
CA THR A 315 -25.65 -13.10 -2.67
C THR A 315 -26.98 -13.85 -2.69
N ASP A 316 -28.07 -13.21 -3.13
CA ASP A 316 -29.43 -13.76 -3.31
C ASP A 316 -29.56 -14.80 -4.44
N LEU A 317 -28.51 -15.58 -4.58
CA LEU A 317 -28.49 -16.93 -5.09
C LEU A 317 -28.48 -17.90 -3.89
N ILE A 318 -29.38 -17.74 -2.90
CA ILE A 318 -29.90 -18.92 -2.19
C ILE A 318 -30.76 -19.66 -3.22
N LEU A 319 -30.07 -20.34 -4.09
CA LEU A 319 -30.67 -21.21 -5.08
C LEU A 319 -31.22 -22.40 -4.33
N ASP A 320 -32.41 -22.83 -4.70
CA ASP A 320 -32.87 -24.14 -4.29
C ASP A 320 -31.83 -25.16 -4.80
N GLY A 321 -31.04 -25.73 -3.88
CA GLY A 321 -29.90 -26.58 -4.21
C GLY A 321 -28.50 -25.92 -4.20
N ASP A 322 -28.31 -24.75 -3.60
CA ASP A 322 -27.00 -24.12 -3.40
C ASP A 322 -26.01 -25.03 -2.64
N ILE A 323 -24.71 -24.79 -2.83
CA ILE A 323 -23.64 -25.49 -2.12
C ILE A 323 -23.43 -24.92 -0.71
N VAL A 324 -23.23 -25.80 0.26
CA VAL A 324 -22.83 -25.43 1.63
C VAL A 324 -21.39 -25.83 1.83
N ILE A 325 -20.54 -24.87 2.14
CA ILE A 325 -19.10 -25.10 2.30
C ILE A 325 -18.77 -25.12 3.79
N TYR A 326 -18.16 -26.20 4.26
CA TYR A 326 -17.65 -26.31 5.63
C TYR A 326 -16.16 -25.97 5.65
N ASN A 327 -15.79 -25.03 6.49
CA ASN A 327 -14.48 -24.41 6.54
C ASN A 327 -13.49 -25.12 7.50
N LEU A 328 -13.71 -26.39 7.81
CA LEU A 328 -12.86 -27.20 8.70
C LEU A 328 -12.51 -28.55 8.06
N VAL A 329 -11.23 -28.91 8.13
CA VAL A 329 -10.70 -30.23 7.74
C VAL A 329 -9.81 -30.79 8.84
N THR A 330 -10.13 -31.98 9.32
CA THR A 330 -9.41 -32.74 10.35
C THR A 330 -9.15 -34.16 9.82
N PRO A 331 -8.09 -34.38 9.01
CA PRO A 331 -7.85 -35.67 8.36
C PRO A 331 -7.17 -36.65 9.35
N ASP A 332 -7.91 -37.04 10.39
CA ASP A 332 -7.46 -37.95 11.45
C ASP A 332 -8.05 -39.37 11.34
N GLY A 333 -8.97 -39.59 10.39
CA GLY A 333 -9.58 -40.88 10.09
C GLY A 333 -10.72 -41.26 11.03
N ASP A 334 -11.26 -40.33 11.81
CA ASP A 334 -12.41 -40.57 12.70
C ASP A 334 -13.77 -40.56 11.96
N GLY A 335 -13.76 -40.26 10.66
CA GLY A 335 -14.94 -40.17 9.79
C GLY A 335 -15.62 -38.81 9.77
N LYS A 336 -15.09 -37.79 10.47
CA LYS A 336 -15.66 -36.45 10.56
C LYS A 336 -14.68 -35.41 10.03
N ASN A 337 -15.14 -34.58 9.10
CA ASN A 337 -14.34 -33.51 8.47
C ASN A 337 -12.97 -34.01 7.93
N ASP A 338 -12.84 -35.29 7.59
CA ASP A 338 -11.60 -35.89 7.06
C ASP A 338 -11.15 -35.30 5.71
N TYR A 339 -12.03 -34.54 5.07
CA TYR A 339 -11.79 -33.84 3.82
C TYR A 339 -12.58 -32.53 3.80
N PHE A 340 -12.30 -31.68 2.82
CA PHE A 340 -13.04 -30.44 2.61
C PHE A 340 -14.45 -30.72 2.08
N ILE A 341 -15.45 -30.59 2.95
CA ILE A 341 -16.84 -30.92 2.62
C ILE A 341 -17.52 -29.72 1.96
N ILE A 342 -18.12 -29.98 0.80
CA ILE A 342 -18.99 -29.04 0.11
C ILE A 342 -20.30 -29.76 -0.20
N ASP A 343 -21.34 -29.57 0.62
CA ASP A 343 -22.64 -30.18 0.37
C ASP A 343 -23.21 -29.67 -0.96
N ASN A 344 -24.00 -30.52 -1.60
CA ASN A 344 -24.64 -30.26 -2.89
C ASN A 344 -23.69 -30.01 -4.07
N ILE A 345 -22.36 -30.05 -3.91
CA ILE A 345 -21.42 -29.84 -5.04
C ILE A 345 -21.64 -30.84 -6.18
N ASN A 346 -22.08 -32.06 -5.85
CA ASN A 346 -22.41 -33.12 -6.80
C ASN A 346 -23.62 -32.79 -7.71
N LYS A 347 -24.44 -31.79 -7.35
CA LYS A 347 -25.49 -31.26 -8.23
C LYS A 347 -24.93 -30.37 -9.34
N PHE A 348 -23.66 -29.98 -9.23
CA PHE A 348 -22.98 -29.09 -10.16
C PHE A 348 -21.73 -29.77 -10.74
N PRO A 349 -21.88 -30.75 -11.66
CA PRO A 349 -20.74 -31.53 -12.16
C PRO A 349 -19.71 -30.71 -12.95
N ASN A 350 -20.13 -29.54 -13.44
CA ASN A 350 -19.22 -28.53 -13.98
C ASN A 350 -18.78 -27.59 -12.84
N ASN A 351 -17.90 -28.08 -11.98
CA ASN A 351 -17.29 -27.30 -10.90
C ASN A 351 -15.76 -27.43 -10.90
N THR A 352 -15.10 -26.48 -10.26
CA THR A 352 -13.68 -26.53 -9.91
C THR A 352 -13.49 -26.14 -8.46
N VAL A 353 -12.56 -26.81 -7.78
CA VAL A 353 -12.15 -26.48 -6.42
C VAL A 353 -10.64 -26.29 -6.41
N GLU A 354 -10.20 -25.15 -5.91
CA GLU A 354 -8.80 -24.79 -5.73
C GLU A 354 -8.55 -24.43 -4.27
N ILE A 355 -7.40 -24.82 -3.73
CA ILE A 355 -6.99 -24.47 -2.36
C ILE A 355 -5.57 -23.90 -2.39
N TYR A 356 -5.39 -22.82 -1.63
CA TYR A 356 -4.16 -22.05 -1.53
C TYR A 356 -3.71 -22.02 -0.07
N ASN A 357 -2.40 -22.07 0.17
CA ASN A 357 -1.86 -21.83 1.51
C ASN A 357 -1.88 -20.33 1.84
N ARG A 358 -1.48 -19.98 3.07
CA ARG A 358 -1.44 -18.59 3.55
C ARG A 358 -0.56 -17.63 2.73
N TRP A 359 0.33 -18.17 1.89
CA TRP A 359 1.24 -17.40 1.05
C TRP A 359 0.77 -17.31 -0.41
N GLY A 360 -0.47 -17.74 -0.71
CA GLY A 360 -1.03 -17.71 -2.06
C GLY A 360 -0.52 -18.81 -2.99
N VAL A 361 0.24 -19.78 -2.49
CA VAL A 361 0.69 -20.93 -3.29
C VAL A 361 -0.44 -21.95 -3.36
N LYS A 362 -0.83 -22.33 -4.59
CA LYS A 362 -1.84 -23.37 -4.83
C LYS A 362 -1.33 -24.72 -4.36
N VAL A 363 -2.07 -25.36 -3.46
CA VAL A 363 -1.73 -26.65 -2.87
C VAL A 363 -2.63 -27.79 -3.37
N PHE A 364 -3.81 -27.47 -3.90
CA PHE A 364 -4.74 -28.45 -4.47
C PHE A 364 -5.58 -27.79 -5.56
N ASP A 365 -5.86 -28.54 -6.63
CA ASP A 365 -6.84 -28.18 -7.64
C ASP A 365 -7.50 -29.43 -8.22
N THR A 366 -8.80 -29.34 -8.50
CA THR A 366 -9.50 -30.37 -9.26
C THR A 366 -10.70 -29.79 -9.99
N HIS A 367 -11.16 -30.55 -10.97
CA HIS A 367 -12.44 -30.36 -11.64
C HIS A 367 -13.42 -31.43 -11.14
N ASN A 368 -14.72 -31.14 -11.20
CA ASN A 368 -15.80 -32.05 -10.79
C ASN A 368 -15.56 -32.65 -9.39
N TYR A 369 -15.36 -31.78 -8.41
CA TYR A 369 -15.03 -32.12 -7.02
C TYR A 369 -16.08 -33.07 -6.41
N ASP A 370 -15.61 -33.99 -5.56
CA ASP A 370 -16.42 -35.01 -4.85
C ASP A 370 -17.16 -36.03 -5.75
N SER A 371 -16.82 -36.11 -7.04
CA SER A 371 -17.45 -37.06 -7.96
C SER A 371 -16.79 -38.44 -7.99
N ALA A 372 -15.49 -38.52 -7.70
CA ALA A 372 -14.69 -39.74 -7.81
C ALA A 372 -13.64 -39.86 -6.70
N GLY A 373 -13.94 -39.34 -5.51
CA GLY A 373 -13.00 -39.30 -4.38
C GLY A 373 -11.87 -38.29 -4.53
N ASN A 374 -11.97 -37.39 -5.53
CA ASN A 374 -11.09 -36.26 -5.78
C ASN A 374 -11.37 -35.10 -4.80
N VAL A 375 -11.31 -35.40 -3.52
CA VAL A 375 -11.55 -34.47 -2.42
C VAL A 375 -10.24 -34.04 -1.77
N PHE A 376 -10.20 -32.83 -1.22
CA PHE A 376 -9.02 -32.35 -0.51
C PHE A 376 -8.97 -32.92 0.90
N LYS A 377 -7.92 -33.67 1.20
CA LYS A 377 -7.71 -34.35 2.50
C LYS A 377 -6.57 -33.75 3.32
N GLY A 378 -6.16 -32.51 3.03
CA GLY A 378 -4.98 -31.91 3.67
C GLY A 378 -3.64 -32.38 3.09
N TYR A 379 -3.62 -32.90 1.86
CA TYR A 379 -2.39 -33.28 1.16
C TYR A 379 -2.20 -32.39 -0.08
N SER A 380 -0.95 -32.07 -0.39
CA SER A 380 -0.62 -31.27 -1.56
C SER A 380 -0.69 -32.09 -2.85
N ASP A 381 -1.36 -31.54 -3.87
CA ASP A 381 -1.31 -32.02 -5.26
C ASP A 381 -0.54 -31.05 -6.18
N GLY A 382 0.11 -30.03 -5.60
CA GLY A 382 0.79 -28.95 -6.33
C GLY A 382 1.89 -29.44 -7.28
N ARG A 383 1.84 -29.00 -8.54
CA ARG A 383 2.78 -29.44 -9.61
C ARG A 383 4.16 -28.76 -9.60
N VAL A 384 4.36 -27.68 -8.83
CA VAL A 384 5.49 -26.74 -9.09
C VAL A 384 6.41 -26.47 -7.88
N THR A 385 5.97 -26.61 -6.63
CA THR A 385 6.81 -26.20 -5.47
C THR A 385 6.64 -27.00 -4.17
N ILE A 386 5.65 -27.89 -4.07
CA ILE A 386 5.43 -28.75 -2.90
C ILE A 386 5.40 -30.19 -3.41
N ASN A 387 6.09 -31.11 -2.74
CA ASN A 387 6.13 -32.49 -3.20
C ASN A 387 4.70 -33.05 -3.21
N ARG A 388 4.29 -33.60 -4.35
CA ARG A 388 2.99 -34.22 -4.53
C ARG A 388 2.81 -35.35 -3.49
N GLY A 389 1.70 -35.31 -2.77
CA GLY A 389 1.39 -36.28 -1.71
C GLY A 389 1.94 -35.93 -0.33
N GLU A 390 2.59 -34.77 -0.13
CA GLU A 390 2.98 -34.32 1.21
C GLU A 390 1.77 -33.85 2.03
N LYS A 391 1.74 -34.26 3.30
CA LYS A 391 0.76 -33.77 4.28
C LYS A 391 1.04 -32.29 4.56
N LEU A 392 0.02 -31.46 4.41
CA LEU A 392 0.11 -30.03 4.64
C LEU A 392 0.09 -29.73 6.15
N PRO A 393 0.82 -28.70 6.61
CA PRO A 393 0.87 -28.33 8.02
C PRO A 393 -0.48 -27.77 8.52
N THR A 394 -0.71 -27.89 9.83
CA THR A 394 -1.85 -27.23 10.49
C THR A 394 -1.83 -25.73 10.24
N GLY A 395 -2.98 -25.16 9.87
CA GLY A 395 -3.12 -23.73 9.69
C GLY A 395 -4.31 -23.32 8.84
N THR A 396 -4.35 -22.03 8.52
CA THR A 396 -5.36 -21.45 7.65
C THR A 396 -4.92 -21.52 6.19
N TYR A 397 -5.82 -22.03 5.37
CA TYR A 397 -5.77 -22.09 3.92
C TYR A 397 -6.93 -21.27 3.34
N PHE A 398 -6.97 -21.08 2.04
CA PHE A 398 -8.03 -20.37 1.33
C PHE A 398 -8.55 -21.24 0.19
N TYR A 399 -9.86 -21.27 -0.03
CA TYR A 399 -10.47 -22.01 -1.12
C TYR A 399 -11.11 -21.09 -2.16
N ILE A 400 -11.16 -21.56 -3.40
CA ILE A 400 -12.02 -21.03 -4.47
C ILE A 400 -12.82 -22.21 -5.04
N VAL A 401 -14.14 -22.10 -4.99
CA VAL A 401 -15.09 -23.04 -5.60
C VAL A 401 -15.81 -22.32 -6.72
N ASN A 402 -15.62 -22.76 -7.96
CA ASN A 402 -16.43 -22.30 -9.10
C ASN A 402 -17.40 -23.40 -9.49
N TYR A 403 -18.66 -23.08 -9.78
CA TYR A 403 -19.62 -24.06 -10.26
C TYR A 403 -20.62 -23.44 -11.23
N GLU A 404 -21.02 -24.22 -12.24
CA GLU A 404 -22.04 -23.82 -13.21
C GLU A 404 -23.43 -23.99 -12.60
N TYR A 405 -24.18 -22.89 -12.49
CA TYR A 405 -25.57 -22.91 -12.08
C TYR A 405 -26.51 -22.64 -13.26
N LYS A 406 -27.55 -23.46 -13.39
CA LYS A 406 -28.56 -23.38 -14.45
C LYS A 406 -29.94 -23.15 -13.86
N ASP A 407 -30.61 -22.10 -14.33
CA ASP A 407 -32.02 -21.83 -14.05
C ASP A 407 -32.79 -21.47 -15.32
N LYS A 408 -34.08 -21.12 -15.16
CA LYS A 408 -34.96 -20.71 -16.27
C LYS A 408 -34.46 -19.47 -17.04
N LYS A 409 -33.51 -18.71 -16.50
CA LYS A 409 -32.92 -17.51 -17.11
C LYS A 409 -31.58 -17.78 -17.82
N GLY A 410 -31.04 -19.00 -17.71
CA GLY A 410 -29.82 -19.42 -18.41
C GLY A 410 -28.80 -20.11 -17.50
N SER A 411 -27.57 -20.26 -18.02
CA SER A 411 -26.42 -20.80 -17.29
C SER A 411 -25.46 -19.69 -16.89
N ARG A 412 -24.90 -19.74 -15.68
CA ARG A 412 -23.87 -18.82 -15.19
C ARG A 412 -22.88 -19.53 -14.27
N MET A 413 -21.64 -19.09 -14.27
CA MET A 413 -20.65 -19.52 -13.28
C MET A 413 -20.83 -18.74 -11.98
N ILE A 414 -20.92 -19.46 -10.86
CA ILE A 414 -20.90 -18.90 -9.52
C ILE A 414 -19.53 -19.21 -8.92
N LYS A 415 -18.91 -18.21 -8.29
CA LYS A 415 -17.65 -18.33 -7.57
C LYS A 415 -17.92 -18.09 -6.09
N LYS A 416 -17.52 -19.04 -5.25
CA LYS A 416 -17.48 -18.89 -3.78
C LYS A 416 -16.04 -19.04 -3.31
N SER A 417 -15.66 -18.25 -2.32
CA SER A 417 -14.34 -18.30 -1.73
C SER A 417 -14.40 -18.04 -0.23
N GLY A 418 -13.40 -18.50 0.50
CA GLY A 418 -13.35 -18.37 1.95
C GLY A 418 -12.07 -18.96 2.51
N TYR A 419 -11.96 -18.97 3.85
CA TYR A 419 -10.87 -19.66 4.53
C TYR A 419 -11.24 -21.13 4.78
N LEU A 420 -10.22 -21.96 4.88
CA LEU A 420 -10.29 -23.37 5.26
C LEU A 420 -9.31 -23.61 6.40
N HIS A 421 -9.79 -24.00 7.57
CA HIS A 421 -8.93 -24.45 8.66
C HIS A 421 -8.55 -25.91 8.43
N LEU A 422 -7.25 -26.19 8.38
CA LEU A 422 -6.72 -27.56 8.35
C LEU A 422 -6.05 -27.86 9.69
N GLU A 423 -6.53 -28.88 10.38
CA GLU A 423 -5.90 -29.42 11.59
C GLU A 423 -5.25 -30.77 11.28
N SER A 424 -3.95 -30.71 10.99
CA SER A 424 -3.13 -31.86 10.67
C SER A 424 -2.53 -32.41 11.97
N SER A 425 -3.11 -33.49 12.51
CA SER A 425 -2.50 -34.23 13.63
C SER A 425 -1.13 -34.76 13.23
N LYS A 426 -0.15 -34.70 14.15
CA LYS A 426 1.21 -35.22 13.94
C LYS A 426 1.25 -36.74 13.86
#